data_AF-A0A2N3C9A5-F1
#
_entry.id   AF-A0A2N3C9A5-F1
#
_cell.length_a   1.000
_cell.length_b   1.000
_cell.length_c   1.000
_cell.angle_alpha   90.00
_cell.angle_beta   90.00
_cell.angle_gamma   90.00
#
_symmetry.space_group_name_H-M   'P 1'
#
loop_
_entity.id
_entity.type
_entity.pdbx_description
1 polymer ?
#
loop_
_entity_poly.entity_id
_entity_poly.type
_entity_poly.pdbx_seq_one_letter_code
_entity_poly.pdbx_strand_id
1 'polypeptide(L)'
;MPALVALACLQWLSFLGLCDAPDPAAEAAQAAEIIAAAEDAYIGSRFDIVEARLAAGALTVELVDLDACADGATIRSLTRFVDLGQHRVEGRVGAARPVGDTGEVRFFIRFHPAGDWARREPDLYAEKERLLDAARREVGWGQRAALLASERFLARHPQESLPAYTVVGYCPDGVSTSLQRDAIFFRTTDPERLTKAVSAVAARSSR
;
A
#
# COMPACT_ATOMS: atom_id res chain seq x y z
N MET A 1 2.81 -25.80 -54.40
CA MET A 1 2.76 -24.34 -54.14
C MET A 1 1.98 -24.07 -52.86
N PRO A 2 2.62 -24.00 -51.68
CA PRO A 2 1.96 -23.57 -50.44
C PRO A 2 2.74 -22.39 -49.84
N ALA A 3 2.55 -21.19 -50.36
CA ALA A 3 3.18 -19.97 -49.81
C ALA A 3 2.18 -18.81 -49.66
N LEU A 4 0.90 -19.04 -49.90
CA LEU A 4 -0.13 -17.99 -49.97
C LEU A 4 -1.18 -18.03 -48.85
N VAL A 5 -1.00 -18.88 -47.82
CA VAL A 5 -1.96 -18.98 -46.69
C VAL A 5 -1.42 -18.35 -45.41
N ALA A 6 -0.11 -18.08 -45.30
CA ALA A 6 0.50 -17.56 -44.06
C ALA A 6 0.36 -16.04 -43.85
N LEU A 7 0.00 -15.27 -44.88
CA LEU A 7 -0.12 -13.80 -44.77
C LEU A 7 -1.53 -13.31 -44.38
N ALA A 8 -2.54 -14.18 -44.38
CA ALA A 8 -3.91 -13.78 -44.03
C ALA A 8 -4.19 -13.78 -42.51
N CYS A 9 -3.38 -14.47 -41.69
CA CYS A 9 -3.59 -14.50 -40.23
C CYS A 9 -3.03 -13.26 -39.50
N LEU A 10 -2.12 -12.49 -40.11
CA LEU A 10 -1.51 -11.33 -39.46
C LEU A 10 -2.26 -10.01 -39.68
N GLN A 11 -3.15 -9.93 -40.67
CA GLN A 11 -3.95 -8.72 -40.93
C GLN A 11 -5.34 -8.73 -40.30
N TRP A 12 -5.81 -9.87 -39.77
CA TRP A 12 -7.11 -9.96 -39.10
C TRP A 12 -7.07 -9.60 -37.61
N LEU A 13 -5.89 -9.55 -36.99
CA LEU A 13 -5.73 -9.18 -35.58
C LEU A 13 -5.75 -7.65 -35.34
N SER A 14 -5.51 -6.84 -36.38
CA SER A 14 -5.59 -5.38 -36.29
C SER A 14 -7.03 -4.85 -36.31
N PHE A 15 -8.00 -5.65 -36.73
CA PHE A 15 -9.41 -5.23 -36.87
C PHE A 15 -10.24 -5.38 -35.58
N LEU A 16 -9.67 -5.94 -34.50
CA LEU A 16 -10.39 -6.18 -33.26
C LEU A 16 -10.15 -5.14 -32.15
N GLY A 17 -9.28 -4.13 -32.34
CA GLY A 17 -9.06 -3.09 -31.31
C GLY A 17 -8.73 -3.65 -29.91
N LEU A 18 -8.24 -4.89 -29.86
CA LEU A 18 -8.06 -5.69 -28.66
C LEU A 18 -6.56 -5.88 -28.50
N CYS A 19 -5.94 -4.88 -27.86
CA CYS A 19 -4.57 -4.79 -27.31
C CYS A 19 -3.92 -3.45 -27.65
N ASP A 20 -4.61 -2.32 -27.46
CA ASP A 20 -3.88 -1.08 -27.25
C ASP A 20 -3.17 -1.23 -25.90
N ALA A 21 -1.84 -1.37 -25.97
CA ALA A 21 -1.00 -1.25 -24.79
C ALA A 21 -1.33 0.11 -24.15
N PRO A 22 -1.50 0.17 -22.82
CA PRO A 22 -1.82 1.43 -22.16
C PRO A 22 -0.76 2.47 -22.51
N ASP A 23 -1.20 3.70 -22.79
CA ASP A 23 -0.32 4.82 -23.10
C ASP A 23 0.62 5.07 -21.90
N PRO A 24 1.96 4.88 -22.06
CA PRO A 24 2.91 5.05 -20.97
C PRO A 24 2.85 6.45 -20.33
N ALA A 25 2.51 7.48 -21.09
CA ALA A 25 2.37 8.83 -20.57
C ALA A 25 1.15 8.96 -19.64
N ALA A 26 0.02 8.34 -20.02
CA ALA A 26 -1.17 8.30 -19.19
C ALA A 26 -0.96 7.48 -17.91
N GLU A 27 -0.20 6.37 -17.98
CA GLU A 27 0.17 5.59 -16.80
C GLU A 27 1.08 6.36 -15.85
N ALA A 28 2.09 7.08 -16.39
CA ALA A 28 2.98 7.91 -15.59
C ALA A 28 2.22 9.06 -14.91
N ALA A 29 1.30 9.72 -15.62
CA ALA A 29 0.47 10.78 -15.05
C ALA A 29 -0.46 10.25 -13.94
N GLN A 30 -1.08 9.08 -14.14
CA GLN A 30 -1.89 8.41 -13.13
C GLN A 30 -1.07 8.04 -11.89
N ALA A 31 0.13 7.50 -12.08
CA ALA A 31 1.01 7.15 -10.97
C ALA A 31 1.43 8.40 -10.17
N ALA A 32 1.79 9.48 -10.86
CA ALA A 32 2.13 10.76 -10.23
C ALA A 32 0.96 11.34 -9.42
N GLU A 33 -0.28 11.26 -9.93
CA GLU A 33 -1.48 11.69 -9.20
C GLU A 33 -1.68 10.90 -7.90
N ILE A 34 -1.50 9.57 -7.94
CA ILE A 34 -1.62 8.71 -6.76
C ILE A 34 -0.53 9.01 -5.73
N ILE A 35 0.72 9.18 -6.18
CA ILE A 35 1.87 9.49 -5.33
C ILE A 35 1.64 10.83 -4.62
N ALA A 36 1.36 11.89 -5.37
CA ALA A 36 1.14 13.22 -4.81
C ALA A 36 0.00 13.21 -3.78
N ALA A 37 -1.13 12.57 -4.10
CA ALA A 37 -2.24 12.50 -3.16
C ALA A 37 -1.91 11.72 -1.87
N ALA A 38 -1.05 10.69 -1.94
CA ALA A 38 -0.60 9.95 -0.77
C ALA A 38 0.36 10.77 0.10
N GLU A 39 1.25 11.55 -0.52
CA GLU A 39 2.17 12.47 0.19
C GLU A 39 1.40 13.61 0.86
N ASP A 40 0.51 14.25 0.11
CA ASP A 40 -0.27 15.40 0.55
C ASP A 40 -1.20 15.07 1.74
N ALA A 41 -1.53 13.79 1.92
CA ALA A 41 -2.29 13.31 3.06
C ALA A 41 -1.66 13.67 4.40
N TYR A 42 -0.33 13.84 4.44
CA TYR A 42 0.44 14.12 5.66
C TYR A 42 0.95 15.55 5.76
N ILE A 43 0.61 16.43 4.82
CA ILE A 43 0.86 17.87 4.97
C ILE A 43 0.22 18.38 6.26
N GLY A 44 1.01 19.15 7.03
CA GLY A 44 0.62 19.70 8.33
C GLY A 44 0.54 18.66 9.45
N SER A 45 1.03 17.44 9.22
CA SER A 45 1.29 16.47 10.28
C SER A 45 2.65 16.73 10.94
N ARG A 46 3.00 15.91 11.94
CA ARG A 46 4.28 15.97 12.65
C ARG A 46 5.47 15.34 11.89
N PHE A 47 5.24 14.76 10.71
CA PHE A 47 6.30 14.09 9.96
C PHE A 47 7.05 15.10 9.09
N ASP A 48 8.37 15.12 9.20
CA ASP A 48 9.27 15.99 8.41
C ASP A 48 9.46 15.48 6.99
N ILE A 49 9.46 14.15 6.82
CA ILE A 49 9.65 13.49 5.53
C ILE A 49 8.44 12.60 5.27
N VAL A 50 7.88 12.77 4.08
CA VAL A 50 6.80 11.96 3.54
C VAL A 50 7.17 11.64 2.11
N GLU A 51 7.40 10.37 1.81
CA GLU A 51 7.70 9.90 0.46
C GLU A 51 6.67 8.83 0.08
N ALA A 52 6.06 8.96 -1.10
CA ALA A 52 5.26 7.90 -1.68
C ALA A 52 5.86 7.41 -2.99
N ARG A 53 5.81 6.10 -3.20
CA ARG A 53 6.30 5.45 -4.41
C ARG A 53 5.31 4.42 -4.90
N LEU A 54 4.97 4.49 -6.19
CA LEU A 54 4.17 3.48 -6.88
C LEU A 54 5.06 2.78 -7.91
N ALA A 55 5.41 1.52 -7.66
CA ALA A 55 6.28 0.74 -8.53
C ALA A 55 5.78 -0.69 -8.66
N ALA A 56 5.73 -1.21 -9.89
CA ALA A 56 5.25 -2.57 -10.19
C ALA A 56 3.88 -2.89 -9.53
N GLY A 57 2.98 -1.90 -9.46
CA GLY A 57 1.67 -2.08 -8.83
C GLY A 57 1.66 -2.05 -7.31
N ALA A 58 2.80 -1.82 -6.64
CA ALA A 58 2.87 -1.70 -5.20
C ALA A 58 3.03 -0.23 -4.78
N LEU A 59 2.19 0.20 -3.84
CA LEU A 59 2.26 1.52 -3.21
C LEU A 59 3.03 1.43 -1.89
N THR A 60 4.09 2.21 -1.78
CA THR A 60 4.84 2.41 -0.54
C THR A 60 4.70 3.84 -0.09
N VAL A 61 4.44 4.07 1.21
CA VAL A 61 4.43 5.40 1.84
C VAL A 61 5.35 5.35 3.05
N GLU A 62 6.37 6.19 3.06
CA GLU A 62 7.35 6.32 4.15
C GLU A 62 7.19 7.66 4.84
N LEU A 63 7.09 7.62 6.17
CA LEU A 63 6.93 8.79 7.03
C LEU A 63 8.07 8.80 8.05
N VAL A 64 8.74 9.92 8.21
CA VAL A 64 9.80 10.10 9.21
C VAL A 64 9.57 11.41 9.96
N ASP A 65 9.68 11.33 11.28
CA ASP A 65 9.78 12.46 12.20
C ASP A 65 11.20 12.43 12.78
N LEU A 66 12.02 13.40 12.37
CA LEU A 66 13.43 13.52 12.70
C LEU A 66 13.63 13.94 14.16
N ASP A 67 12.68 14.67 14.72
CA ASP A 67 12.73 15.19 16.08
C ASP A 67 11.98 14.30 17.09
N ALA A 68 11.29 13.26 16.62
CA ALA A 68 10.48 12.35 17.42
C ALA A 68 11.14 11.91 18.73
N CYS A 69 12.39 11.47 18.68
CA CYS A 69 13.08 10.95 19.86
C CYS A 69 13.47 12.07 20.84
N ALA A 70 13.84 13.25 20.33
CA ALA A 70 14.16 14.41 21.15
C ALA A 70 12.90 14.96 21.86
N ASP A 71 11.76 14.90 21.18
CA ASP A 71 10.45 15.32 21.68
C ASP A 71 9.76 14.28 22.57
N GLY A 72 10.40 13.14 22.83
CA GLY A 72 9.86 12.06 23.67
C GLY A 72 8.75 11.24 23.01
N ALA A 73 8.58 11.31 21.69
CA ALA A 73 7.69 10.44 20.96
C ALA A 73 8.25 9.02 20.85
N THR A 74 7.35 8.04 20.87
CA THR A 74 7.73 6.62 20.80
C THR A 74 8.02 6.17 19.37
N ILE A 75 7.32 6.73 18.39
CA ILE A 75 7.42 6.34 16.98
C ILE A 75 8.19 7.41 16.22
N ARG A 76 9.28 7.02 15.57
CA ARG A 76 10.12 7.86 14.72
C ARG A 76 9.75 7.75 13.25
N SER A 77 9.37 6.56 12.79
CA SER A 77 9.05 6.34 11.39
C SER A 77 7.94 5.31 11.19
N LEU A 78 7.27 5.42 10.04
CA LEU A 78 6.24 4.51 9.60
C LEU A 78 6.38 4.28 8.09
N THR A 79 6.65 3.04 7.69
CA THR A 79 6.56 2.63 6.28
C THR A 79 5.35 1.75 6.10
N ARG A 80 4.52 2.07 5.11
CA ARG A 80 3.35 1.30 4.70
C ARG A 80 3.56 0.77 3.30
N PHE A 81 3.39 -0.53 3.12
CA PHE A 81 3.53 -1.20 1.83
C PHE A 81 2.23 -1.95 1.52
N VAL A 82 1.72 -1.76 0.31
CA VAL A 82 0.57 -2.52 -0.22
C VAL A 82 0.83 -2.87 -1.68
N ASP A 83 0.92 -4.16 -1.98
CA ASP A 83 0.83 -4.70 -3.33
C ASP A 83 -0.62 -4.63 -3.80
N LEU A 84 -0.93 -3.69 -4.69
CA LEU A 84 -2.29 -3.48 -5.16
C LEU A 84 -2.80 -4.65 -6.01
N GLY A 85 -1.94 -5.47 -6.60
CA GLY A 85 -2.34 -6.66 -7.37
C GLY A 85 -2.93 -7.77 -6.51
N GLN A 86 -2.63 -7.77 -5.22
CA GLN A 86 -3.16 -8.73 -4.25
C GLN A 86 -4.41 -8.23 -3.53
N HIS A 87 -4.94 -7.06 -3.93
CA HIS A 87 -6.06 -6.41 -3.26
C HIS A 87 -7.15 -5.94 -4.24
N ARG A 88 -8.38 -5.89 -3.75
CA ARG A 88 -9.49 -5.14 -4.34
C ARG A 88 -9.65 -3.83 -3.59
N VAL A 89 -9.79 -2.76 -4.35
CA VAL A 89 -10.00 -1.42 -3.81
C VAL A 89 -11.49 -1.22 -3.53
N GLU A 90 -11.84 -0.81 -2.32
CA GLU A 90 -13.21 -0.40 -2.01
C GLU A 90 -13.49 0.94 -2.68
N GLY A 91 -14.44 0.99 -3.62
CA GLY A 91 -14.86 2.20 -4.32
C GLY A 91 -15.58 3.24 -3.46
N ARG A 92 -15.48 3.14 -2.13
CA ARG A 92 -16.11 4.05 -1.18
C ARG A 92 -15.02 4.84 -0.45
N VAL A 93 -15.15 6.15 -0.50
CA VAL A 93 -14.33 7.10 0.24
C VAL A 93 -14.59 6.90 1.74
N GLY A 94 -13.60 6.36 2.46
CA GLY A 94 -13.69 6.20 3.91
C GLY A 94 -13.37 7.51 4.63
N ALA A 95 -14.23 7.91 5.58
CA ALA A 95 -14.09 9.09 6.46
C ALA A 95 -13.35 10.28 5.82
N ALA A 96 -14.02 11.01 4.94
CA ALA A 96 -13.49 12.25 4.39
C ALA A 96 -13.57 13.38 5.43
N ARG A 97 -12.47 14.12 5.60
CA ARG A 97 -12.42 15.35 6.38
C ARG A 97 -11.94 16.49 5.49
N PRO A 98 -12.63 17.63 5.44
CA PRO A 98 -12.14 18.79 4.72
C PRO A 98 -10.81 19.25 5.32
N VAL A 99 -9.91 19.73 4.46
CA VAL A 99 -8.61 20.28 4.84
C VAL A 99 -8.56 21.74 4.42
N GLY A 100 -8.69 22.65 5.40
CA GLY A 100 -8.77 24.08 5.12
C GLY A 100 -9.94 24.47 4.22
N ASP A 101 -9.79 25.57 3.50
CA ASP A 101 -10.86 26.18 2.68
C ASP A 101 -10.69 25.91 1.17
N THR A 102 -9.79 25.00 0.79
CA THR A 102 -9.41 24.72 -0.61
C THR A 102 -10.34 23.73 -1.32
N GLY A 103 -11.30 23.14 -0.60
CA GLY A 103 -12.15 22.05 -1.10
C GLY A 103 -11.46 20.69 -1.14
N GLU A 104 -10.21 20.60 -0.67
CA GLU A 104 -9.51 19.32 -0.51
C GLU A 104 -10.07 18.53 0.65
N VAL A 105 -10.07 17.21 0.51
CA VAL A 105 -10.44 16.30 1.59
C VAL A 105 -9.34 15.29 1.83
N ARG A 106 -9.08 15.01 3.11
CA ARG A 106 -8.30 13.87 3.55
C ARG A 106 -9.25 12.70 3.77
N PHE A 107 -8.99 11.57 3.13
CA PHE A 107 -9.77 10.35 3.25
C PHE A 107 -8.86 9.14 3.23
N PHE A 108 -9.40 7.95 3.45
CA PHE A 108 -8.66 6.72 3.23
C PHE A 108 -9.34 5.85 2.18
N ILE A 109 -8.51 5.14 1.42
CA ILE A 109 -8.95 4.07 0.52
C ILE A 109 -8.72 2.75 1.23
N ARG A 110 -9.75 1.89 1.24
CA ARG A 110 -9.61 0.54 1.79
C ARG A 110 -9.16 -0.48 0.76
N PHE A 111 -8.24 -1.34 1.17
CA PHE A 111 -7.73 -2.46 0.39
C PHE A 111 -8.20 -3.76 1.03
N HIS A 112 -8.98 -4.53 0.29
CA HIS A 112 -9.46 -5.85 0.71
C HIS A 112 -8.61 -6.92 0.04
N PRO A 113 -8.17 -7.96 0.74
CA PRO A 113 -7.34 -8.99 0.13
C PRO A 113 -8.10 -9.70 -1.00
N ALA A 114 -7.39 -10.16 -2.02
CA ALA A 114 -7.96 -10.84 -3.19
C ALA A 114 -7.23 -12.16 -3.47
N GLY A 115 -7.86 -13.03 -4.28
CA GLY A 115 -7.25 -14.27 -4.74
C GLY A 115 -6.78 -15.18 -3.60
N ASP A 116 -5.51 -15.61 -3.66
CA ASP A 116 -4.90 -16.47 -2.66
C ASP A 116 -4.57 -15.73 -1.37
N TRP A 117 -4.29 -14.43 -1.47
CA TRP A 117 -4.06 -13.58 -0.31
C TRP A 117 -5.28 -13.52 0.61
N ALA A 118 -6.49 -13.42 0.05
CA ALA A 118 -7.74 -13.44 0.81
C ALA A 118 -7.94 -14.70 1.68
N ARG A 119 -7.32 -15.82 1.28
CA ARG A 119 -7.40 -17.07 2.05
C ARG A 119 -6.30 -17.15 3.12
N ARG A 120 -5.12 -16.59 2.85
CA ARG A 120 -3.95 -16.68 3.73
C ARG A 120 -3.92 -15.61 4.82
N GLU A 121 -4.42 -14.43 4.52
CA GLU A 121 -4.34 -13.27 5.41
C GLU A 121 -4.94 -13.54 6.81
N PRO A 122 -6.14 -14.14 6.95
CA PRO A 122 -6.72 -14.38 8.27
C PRO A 122 -5.83 -15.26 9.18
N ASP A 123 -5.22 -16.30 8.62
CA ASP A 123 -4.34 -17.21 9.35
C ASP A 123 -3.05 -16.51 9.80
N LEU A 124 -2.48 -15.67 8.93
CA LEU A 124 -1.30 -14.88 9.26
C LEU A 124 -1.59 -13.82 10.32
N TYR A 125 -2.76 -13.19 10.29
CA TYR A 125 -3.20 -12.30 11.38
C TYR A 125 -3.36 -13.06 12.68
N ALA A 126 -4.02 -14.22 12.66
CA ALA A 126 -4.20 -15.04 13.86
C ALA A 126 -2.85 -15.51 14.43
N GLU A 127 -1.89 -15.87 13.58
CA GLU A 127 -0.52 -16.18 14.00
C GLU A 127 0.18 -14.97 14.62
N LYS A 128 0.15 -13.81 13.97
CA LYS A 128 0.76 -12.58 14.47
C LYS A 128 0.21 -12.19 15.85
N GLU A 129 -1.11 -12.24 16.04
CA GLU A 129 -1.72 -11.95 17.35
C GLU A 129 -1.30 -12.97 18.42
N ARG A 130 -1.24 -14.27 18.09
CA ARG A 130 -0.71 -15.29 19.02
C ARG A 130 0.75 -15.02 19.41
N LEU A 131 1.60 -14.63 18.46
CA LEU A 131 2.99 -14.28 18.72
C LEU A 131 3.10 -13.03 19.60
N LEU A 132 2.26 -12.02 19.35
CA LEU A 132 2.19 -10.80 20.16
C LEU A 132 1.77 -11.10 21.60
N ASP A 133 0.74 -11.92 21.80
CA ASP A 133 0.31 -12.31 23.15
C ASP A 133 1.36 -13.16 23.87
N ALA A 134 2.08 -14.03 23.15
CA ALA A 134 3.20 -14.76 23.71
C ALA A 134 4.34 -13.82 24.13
N ALA A 135 4.71 -12.86 23.28
CA ALA A 135 5.72 -11.86 23.59
C ALA A 135 5.31 -10.99 24.78
N ARG A 136 4.04 -10.58 24.88
CA ARG A 136 3.51 -9.82 26.03
C ARG A 136 3.66 -10.54 27.36
N ARG A 137 3.46 -11.87 27.37
CA ARG A 137 3.67 -12.69 28.57
C ARG A 137 5.14 -12.78 28.98
N GLU A 138 6.06 -12.62 28.03
CA GLU A 138 7.50 -12.78 28.25
C GLU A 138 8.19 -11.47 28.64
N VAL A 139 7.89 -10.37 27.93
CA VAL A 139 8.58 -9.09 28.09
C VAL A 139 7.67 -7.93 28.50
N GLY A 140 6.39 -8.21 28.78
CA GLY A 140 5.39 -7.20 29.12
C GLY A 140 4.79 -6.50 27.89
N TRP A 141 3.99 -5.46 28.11
CA TRP A 141 3.35 -4.70 27.04
C TRP A 141 4.30 -3.66 26.42
N GLY A 142 3.91 -3.13 25.25
CA GLY A 142 4.62 -2.04 24.59
C GLY A 142 5.65 -2.49 23.54
N GLN A 143 6.64 -1.62 23.29
CA GLN A 143 7.62 -1.76 22.20
C GLN A 143 8.37 -3.09 22.22
N ARG A 144 8.86 -3.52 23.39
CA ARG A 144 9.64 -4.77 23.49
C ARG A 144 8.85 -6.00 23.01
N ALA A 145 7.56 -6.07 23.32
CA ALA A 145 6.71 -7.16 22.82
C ALA A 145 6.44 -7.04 21.33
N ALA A 146 6.25 -5.82 20.80
CA ALA A 146 6.08 -5.62 19.36
C ALA A 146 7.32 -6.04 18.57
N LEU A 147 8.52 -5.68 19.03
CA LEU A 147 9.81 -6.07 18.42
C LEU A 147 9.97 -7.60 18.43
N LEU A 148 9.79 -8.23 19.59
CA LEU A 148 9.94 -9.68 19.73
C LEU A 148 8.91 -10.47 18.90
N ALA A 149 7.65 -10.01 18.88
CA ALA A 149 6.61 -10.63 18.07
C ALA A 149 6.90 -10.48 16.57
N SER A 150 7.36 -9.30 16.15
CA SER A 150 7.79 -9.03 14.78
C SER A 150 8.94 -9.96 14.37
N GLU A 151 10.00 -10.05 15.17
CA GLU A 151 11.15 -10.92 14.89
C GLU A 151 10.69 -12.38 14.67
N ARG A 152 9.85 -12.90 15.57
CA ARG A 152 9.31 -14.26 15.48
C ARG A 152 8.42 -14.47 14.27
N PHE A 153 7.62 -13.46 13.91
CA PHE A 153 6.75 -13.52 12.74
C PHE A 153 7.57 -13.50 11.45
N LEU A 154 8.54 -12.60 11.33
CA LEU A 154 9.40 -12.47 10.16
C LEU A 154 10.36 -13.65 9.96
N ALA A 155 10.75 -14.35 11.04
CA ALA A 155 11.52 -15.58 10.95
C ALA A 155 10.78 -16.69 10.16
N ARG A 156 9.44 -16.61 10.06
CA ARG A 156 8.59 -17.56 9.32
C ARG A 156 8.06 -16.98 8.02
N HIS A 157 7.81 -15.67 8.01
CA HIS A 157 7.20 -14.94 6.91
C HIS A 157 8.08 -13.73 6.57
N PRO A 158 9.14 -13.93 5.77
CA PRO A 158 10.01 -12.83 5.34
C PRO A 158 9.20 -11.66 4.77
N GLN A 159 9.62 -10.43 5.01
CA GLN A 159 8.83 -9.24 4.70
C GLN A 159 8.44 -9.16 3.22
N GLU A 160 9.35 -9.55 2.33
CA GLU A 160 9.17 -9.61 0.87
C GLU A 160 8.10 -10.61 0.42
N SER A 161 7.70 -11.54 1.29
CA SER A 161 6.63 -12.52 1.01
C SER A 161 5.23 -12.00 1.37
N LEU A 162 5.14 -10.82 1.99
CA LEU A 162 3.91 -10.24 2.51
C LEU A 162 3.34 -9.22 1.51
N PRO A 163 2.12 -9.43 0.98
CA PRO A 163 1.47 -8.47 0.09
C PRO A 163 1.11 -7.13 0.72
N ALA A 164 1.05 -7.05 2.05
CA ALA A 164 0.78 -5.81 2.77
C ALA A 164 1.45 -5.85 4.16
N TYR A 165 2.22 -4.82 4.48
CA TYR A 165 2.90 -4.71 5.77
C TYR A 165 3.15 -3.26 6.17
N THR A 166 3.24 -3.05 7.48
CA THR A 166 3.64 -1.80 8.10
C THR A 166 4.91 -2.04 8.88
N VAL A 167 5.92 -1.21 8.64
CA VAL A 167 7.14 -1.13 9.44
C VAL A 167 7.06 0.10 10.34
N VAL A 168 7.31 -0.08 11.63
CA VAL A 168 7.35 0.99 12.63
C VAL A 168 8.76 1.09 13.18
N GLY A 169 9.39 2.25 13.02
CA GLY A 169 10.65 2.57 13.68
C GLY A 169 10.38 3.24 15.03
N TYR A 170 10.89 2.66 16.11
CA TYR A 170 10.73 3.17 17.47
C TYR A 170 11.95 3.97 17.94
N CYS A 171 11.73 4.85 18.92
CA CYS A 171 12.79 5.50 19.69
C CYS A 171 13.11 4.70 20.97
N PRO A 172 14.36 4.69 21.46
CA PRO A 172 15.57 5.19 20.77
C PRO A 172 16.02 4.27 19.62
N ASP A 173 15.57 3.01 19.63
CA ASP A 173 15.92 2.01 18.63
C ASP A 173 14.86 0.90 18.49
N GLY A 174 15.01 0.13 17.41
CA GLY A 174 14.16 -1.02 17.12
C GLY A 174 13.17 -0.77 16.00
N VAL A 175 12.95 -1.81 15.21
CA VAL A 175 12.00 -1.83 14.10
C VAL A 175 11.07 -3.01 14.28
N SER A 176 9.76 -2.76 14.24
CA SER A 176 8.77 -3.83 14.19
C SER A 176 8.04 -3.80 12.87
N THR A 177 7.82 -4.97 12.28
CA THR A 177 6.96 -5.19 11.14
C THR A 177 5.70 -5.91 11.58
N SER A 178 4.56 -5.46 11.08
CA SER A 178 3.26 -6.09 11.28
C SER A 178 2.50 -6.09 9.95
N LEU A 179 1.56 -7.01 9.79
CA LEU A 179 0.62 -6.97 8.66
C LEU A 179 -0.15 -5.64 8.67
N GLN A 180 -0.19 -4.96 7.52
CA GLN A 180 -0.91 -3.71 7.36
C GLN A 180 -2.39 -3.98 7.14
N ARG A 181 -3.24 -3.42 8.01
CA ARG A 181 -4.68 -3.43 7.78
C ARG A 181 -5.12 -2.26 6.92
N ASP A 182 -5.77 -2.62 5.83
CA ASP A 182 -7.01 -2.04 5.34
C ASP A 182 -7.02 -0.58 4.86
N ALA A 183 -5.95 0.22 4.98
CA ALA A 183 -6.03 1.62 4.51
C ALA A 183 -4.69 2.36 4.28
N ILE A 184 -4.67 3.20 3.23
CA ILE A 184 -3.72 4.31 3.05
C ILE A 184 -4.54 5.61 2.95
N PHE A 185 -4.01 6.68 3.55
CA PHE A 185 -4.63 8.00 3.49
C PHE A 185 -4.22 8.74 2.22
N PHE A 186 -5.15 9.50 1.68
CA PHE A 186 -4.97 10.35 0.52
C PHE A 186 -5.57 11.74 0.79
N ARG A 187 -5.04 12.76 0.13
CA ARG A 187 -5.61 14.10 0.05
C ARG A 187 -5.79 14.48 -1.42
N THR A 188 -7.00 14.88 -1.78
CA THR A 188 -7.30 15.42 -3.12
C THR A 188 -8.60 16.22 -3.09
N THR A 189 -8.85 16.99 -4.13
CA THR A 189 -10.14 17.63 -4.43
C THR A 189 -11.13 16.67 -5.11
N ASP A 190 -10.67 15.53 -5.66
CA ASP A 190 -11.52 14.56 -6.36
C ASP A 190 -11.26 13.11 -5.88
N PRO A 191 -11.83 12.72 -4.72
CA PRO A 191 -11.64 11.39 -4.14
C PRO A 191 -12.15 10.23 -5.01
N GLU A 192 -13.21 10.46 -5.78
CA GLU A 192 -13.81 9.42 -6.62
C GLU A 192 -12.90 9.08 -7.80
N ARG A 193 -12.38 10.12 -8.48
CA ARG A 193 -11.39 9.94 -9.54
C ARG A 193 -10.14 9.25 -9.01
N LEU A 194 -9.62 9.66 -7.86
CA LEU A 194 -8.43 9.03 -7.27
C LEU A 194 -8.69 7.56 -6.92
N THR A 195 -9.83 7.26 -6.31
CA THR A 195 -10.21 5.87 -5.99
C THR A 195 -10.30 5.01 -7.26
N LYS A 196 -10.85 5.55 -8.35
CA LYS A 196 -10.90 4.88 -9.65
C LYS A 196 -9.49 4.66 -10.23
N ALA A 197 -8.59 5.63 -10.09
CA ALA A 197 -7.20 5.51 -10.52
C ALA A 197 -6.47 4.38 -9.78
N VAL A 198 -6.55 4.36 -8.44
CA VAL A 198 -5.96 3.30 -7.61
C VAL A 198 -6.57 1.93 -7.95
N SER A 199 -7.89 1.85 -8.15
CA SER A 199 -8.57 0.63 -8.58
C SER A 199 -8.09 0.12 -9.94
N ALA A 200 -7.83 1.04 -10.88
CA ALA A 200 -7.33 0.68 -12.20
C ALA A 200 -5.92 0.08 -12.12
N VAL A 201 -5.05 0.61 -11.24
CA VAL A 201 -3.71 0.04 -11.01
C VAL A 201 -3.85 -1.36 -10.41
N ALA A 202 -4.66 -1.54 -9.37
CA ALA A 202 -4.92 -2.84 -8.74
C ALA A 202 -5.40 -3.91 -9.75
N ALA A 203 -6.30 -3.52 -10.65
CA ALA A 203 -6.85 -4.42 -11.67
C ALA A 203 -5.84 -4.82 -12.76
N ARG A 204 -4.81 -4.00 -13.01
CA ARG A 204 -3.75 -4.34 -13.98
C ARG A 204 -2.73 -5.30 -13.38
N SER A 205 -2.36 -5.07 -12.12
CA SER A 205 -1.35 -5.86 -11.40
C SER A 205 -1.79 -7.29 -11.02
N SER A 206 -3.06 -7.64 -11.26
CA SER A 206 -3.61 -8.97 -11.01
C SER A 206 -3.66 -9.87 -12.26
N ARG A 207 -3.21 -9.37 -13.41
CA ARG A 207 -3.11 -10.12 -14.67
C ARG A 207 -1.73 -10.75 -14.82
#